data_AF-A0A941PKL1-F1
#
_entry.id   AF-A0A941PKL1-F1
#
_cell.length_a   1.000
_cell.length_b   1.000
_cell.length_c   1.000
_cell.angle_alpha   90.00
_cell.angle_beta   90.00
_cell.angle_gamma   90.00
#
_symmetry.space_group_name_H-M   'P 1'
#
loop_
_entity.id
_entity.type
_entity.pdbx_description
1 polymer ?
#
loop_
_entity_poly.entity_id
_entity_poly.type
_entity_poly.pdbx_seq_one_letter_code
_entity_poly.pdbx_strand_id
1 'polypeptide(L)'
;MLVVIATEDAWLLSVLSSRIHTTWAPVAGGWLGFGNDPRYSKSRTFDPFRFPDPPGPRKAKLRALGEELDATRKRVQAEHPDLTLTGLYNVLEKVKTGAELTPQDEDVKTRGLVLVIKDLHDQIDTAVGEAYGWPAHLSDEEILERLVALNAERAKEEAQGFVRWLRPDYQISRFAKETAAPKTGDLDLEQAPARAEATLPTFPSDRYEQPLAVEAALAAYAQPIDAAHLTRLFKGKATAARQARIAQVLTTLTRYGRVIALEGGKFAARRAA
;
A
#
# COMPACT_ATOMS: atom_id res chain seq x y z
N MET A 1 7.00 16.54 -14.70
CA MET A 1 7.70 15.54 -13.86
C MET A 1 7.81 14.28 -14.68
N LEU A 2 9.01 13.73 -14.85
CA LEU A 2 9.21 12.48 -15.58
C LEU A 2 9.09 11.31 -14.59
N VAL A 3 8.27 10.32 -14.94
CA VAL A 3 8.13 9.07 -14.18
C VAL A 3 8.50 7.93 -15.12
N VAL A 4 9.40 7.07 -14.67
CA VAL A 4 9.87 5.91 -15.44
C VAL A 4 9.53 4.64 -14.67
N ILE A 5 8.78 3.76 -15.31
CA ILE A 5 8.41 2.44 -14.78
C ILE A 5 9.24 1.42 -15.56
N ALA A 6 10.43 1.11 -15.05
CA ALA A 6 11.33 0.14 -15.67
C ALA A 6 10.84 -1.28 -15.38
N THR A 7 10.21 -1.93 -16.36
CA THR A 7 9.71 -3.30 -16.28
C THR A 7 9.95 -4.02 -17.60
N GLU A 8 10.25 -5.32 -17.53
CA GLU A 8 10.35 -6.19 -18.71
C GLU A 8 8.98 -6.77 -19.12
N ASP A 9 7.99 -6.70 -18.22
CA ASP A 9 6.69 -7.33 -18.43
C ASP A 9 5.63 -6.32 -18.90
N ALA A 10 5.21 -6.44 -20.17
CA ALA A 10 4.31 -5.52 -20.85
C ALA A 10 2.85 -5.53 -20.34
N TRP A 11 2.44 -6.50 -19.53
CA TRP A 11 1.09 -6.48 -18.93
C TRP A 11 0.85 -5.21 -18.08
N LEU A 12 1.92 -4.66 -17.47
CA LEU A 12 1.85 -3.40 -16.74
C LEU A 12 1.52 -2.23 -17.67
N LEU A 13 2.07 -2.22 -18.88
CA LEU A 13 1.75 -1.20 -19.87
C LEU A 13 0.25 -1.23 -20.21
N SER A 14 -0.34 -2.42 -20.35
CA SER A 14 -1.77 -2.58 -20.59
C SER A 14 -2.60 -2.06 -19.42
N VAL A 15 -2.29 -2.45 -18.18
CA VAL A 15 -3.01 -1.97 -17.00
C VAL A 15 -2.90 -0.44 -16.88
N LEU A 16 -1.72 0.13 -17.08
CA LEU A 16 -1.50 1.58 -16.97
C LEU A 16 -2.09 2.38 -18.14
N SER A 17 -2.31 1.74 -19.29
CA SER A 17 -2.97 2.35 -20.46
C SER A 17 -4.49 2.22 -20.42
N SER A 18 -5.03 1.37 -19.54
CA SER A 18 -6.47 1.12 -19.45
C SER A 18 -7.25 2.29 -18.88
N ARG A 19 -8.54 2.35 -19.22
CA ARG A 19 -9.53 3.26 -18.66
C ARG A 19 -9.53 3.25 -17.14
N ILE A 20 -9.40 2.07 -16.52
CA ILE A 20 -9.38 1.96 -15.05
C ILE A 20 -8.23 2.78 -14.44
N HIS A 21 -7.05 2.75 -15.06
CA HIS A 21 -5.92 3.55 -14.57
C HIS A 21 -6.03 5.03 -14.98
N THR A 22 -6.49 5.33 -16.20
CA THR A 22 -6.64 6.71 -16.66
C THR A 22 -7.78 7.46 -15.97
N THR A 23 -8.76 6.76 -15.40
CA THR A 23 -9.78 7.32 -14.51
C THR A 23 -9.24 7.55 -13.09
N TRP A 24 -8.43 6.61 -12.57
CA TRP A 24 -7.78 6.76 -11.26
C TRP A 24 -6.75 7.91 -11.21
N ALA A 25 -5.91 8.01 -12.24
CA ALA A 25 -4.71 8.83 -12.20
C ALA A 25 -4.97 10.35 -12.00
N PRO A 26 -5.96 10.97 -12.67
CA PRO A 26 -6.30 12.37 -12.45
C PRO A 26 -6.92 12.62 -11.07
N VAL A 27 -7.76 11.71 -10.57
CA VAL A 27 -8.44 11.85 -9.28
C VAL A 27 -7.46 11.71 -8.12
N ALA A 28 -6.59 10.71 -8.17
CA ALA A 28 -5.59 10.47 -7.13
C ALA A 28 -4.40 11.44 -7.23
N GLY A 29 -4.12 11.93 -8.43
CA GLY A 29 -3.01 12.82 -8.75
C GLY A 29 -3.15 14.25 -8.23
N GLY A 30 -2.29 15.13 -8.73
CA GLY A 30 -2.38 16.57 -8.49
C GLY A 30 -2.74 17.32 -9.76
N TRP A 31 -2.99 18.62 -9.61
CA TRP A 31 -3.25 19.54 -10.71
C TRP A 31 -2.15 20.59 -10.75
N LEU A 32 -1.76 21.04 -11.95
CA LEU A 32 -0.75 22.08 -12.12
C LEU A 32 -1.21 23.13 -13.15
N GLY A 33 -0.95 24.40 -12.86
CA GLY A 33 -1.15 25.50 -13.80
C GLY A 33 -2.58 26.03 -13.86
N PHE A 34 -2.80 26.99 -14.77
CA PHE A 34 -4.07 27.69 -14.97
C PHE A 34 -5.11 26.86 -15.74
N GLY A 35 -4.67 25.78 -16.40
CA GLY A 35 -5.50 24.89 -17.23
C GLY A 35 -5.95 23.60 -16.57
N ASN A 36 -5.68 23.40 -15.27
CA ASN A 36 -5.89 22.11 -14.58
C ASN A 36 -5.25 20.93 -15.34
N ASP A 37 -3.96 21.05 -15.66
CA ASP A 37 -3.25 19.94 -16.29
C ASP A 37 -3.00 18.83 -15.26
N PRO A 38 -3.39 17.57 -15.54
CA PRO A 38 -3.21 16.46 -14.60
C PRO A 38 -1.72 16.17 -14.40
N ARG A 39 -1.30 16.11 -13.14
CA ARG A 39 0.06 15.77 -12.72
C ARG A 39 0.09 14.38 -12.10
N TYR A 40 0.71 13.44 -12.82
CA TYR A 40 0.95 12.08 -12.33
C TYR A 40 2.01 12.06 -11.24
N SER A 41 1.64 11.87 -9.96
CA SER A 41 2.59 11.78 -8.84
C SER A 41 2.73 10.33 -8.37
N LYS A 42 3.91 9.72 -8.51
CA LYS A 42 4.13 8.29 -8.17
C LYS A 42 3.53 7.89 -6.82
N SER A 43 3.84 8.63 -5.76
CA SER A 43 3.39 8.31 -4.39
C SER A 43 1.89 8.45 -4.16
N ARG A 44 1.18 9.19 -5.02
CA ARG A 44 -0.26 9.40 -4.92
C ARG A 44 -1.06 8.61 -5.96
N THR A 45 -0.43 8.25 -7.08
CA THR A 45 -1.08 7.59 -8.19
C THR A 45 -0.64 6.14 -8.30
N PHE A 46 0.63 5.87 -8.62
CA PHE A 46 1.13 4.51 -8.88
C PHE A 46 1.20 3.65 -7.61
N ASP A 47 1.79 4.18 -6.53
CA ASP A 47 2.01 3.42 -5.30
C ASP A 47 0.71 2.95 -4.62
N PRO A 48 -0.34 3.78 -4.50
CA PRO A 48 -1.63 3.34 -3.95
C PRO A 48 -2.55 2.65 -4.96
N PHE A 49 -2.21 2.63 -6.26
CA PHE A 49 -3.03 1.96 -7.26
C PHE A 49 -3.05 0.45 -7.01
N ARG A 50 -4.25 -0.13 -6.95
CA ARG A 50 -4.44 -1.55 -6.70
C ARG A 50 -4.45 -2.31 -8.01
N PHE A 51 -3.29 -2.83 -8.41
CA PHE A 51 -3.13 -3.67 -9.59
C PHE A 51 -3.96 -4.96 -9.47
N PRO A 52 -4.50 -5.48 -10.60
CA PRO A 52 -5.17 -6.77 -10.58
C PRO A 52 -4.13 -7.89 -10.37
N ASP A 53 -4.57 -9.02 -9.84
CA ASP A 53 -3.76 -10.24 -9.69
C ASP A 53 -4.36 -11.40 -10.52
N PRO A 54 -4.35 -11.28 -11.87
CA PRO A 54 -5.00 -12.25 -12.73
C PRO A 54 -4.20 -13.56 -12.84
N PRO A 55 -4.87 -14.69 -13.10
CA PRO A 55 -4.18 -15.94 -13.40
C PRO A 55 -3.32 -15.83 -14.67
N GLY A 56 -2.32 -16.71 -14.78
CA GLY A 56 -1.30 -16.71 -15.85
C GLY A 56 -1.83 -16.47 -17.28
N PRO A 57 -2.91 -17.15 -17.73
CA PRO A 57 -3.46 -16.95 -19.08
C PRO A 57 -3.98 -15.52 -19.33
N ARG A 58 -4.69 -14.94 -18.35
CA ARG A 58 -5.20 -13.56 -18.45
C ARG A 58 -4.05 -12.55 -18.44
N LYS A 59 -3.01 -12.81 -17.61
CA LYS A 59 -1.79 -12.00 -17.60
C LYS A 59 -1.04 -12.05 -18.94
N ALA A 60 -0.99 -13.21 -19.59
CA ALA A 60 -0.38 -13.38 -20.91
C ALA A 60 -1.14 -12.62 -22.01
N LYS A 61 -2.47 -12.64 -21.99
CA LYS A 61 -3.30 -11.81 -22.89
C LYS A 61 -3.00 -10.32 -22.73
N LEU A 62 -2.95 -9.84 -21.49
CA LEU A 62 -2.57 -8.45 -21.20
C LEU A 62 -1.17 -8.11 -21.71
N ARG A 63 -0.19 -9.02 -21.57
CA ARG A 63 1.16 -8.82 -22.09
C ARG A 63 1.17 -8.64 -23.60
N ALA A 64 0.52 -9.55 -24.34
CA ALA A 64 0.45 -9.48 -25.79
C ALA A 64 -0.17 -8.16 -26.28
N LEU A 65 -1.28 -7.72 -25.67
CA LEU A 65 -1.91 -6.44 -26.00
C LEU A 65 -1.00 -5.24 -25.73
N GLY A 66 -0.23 -5.27 -24.64
CA GLY A 66 0.71 -4.20 -24.29
C GLY A 66 1.86 -4.12 -25.30
N GLU A 67 2.40 -5.26 -25.70
CA GLU A 67 3.43 -5.36 -26.74
C GLU A 67 2.91 -4.86 -28.10
N GLU A 68 1.70 -5.26 -28.49
CA GLU A 68 1.10 -4.84 -29.76
C GLU A 68 0.80 -3.33 -29.79
N LEU A 69 0.34 -2.77 -28.66
CA LEU A 69 0.12 -1.33 -28.52
C LEU A 69 1.43 -0.53 -28.65
N ASP A 70 2.49 -0.97 -27.96
CA ASP A 70 3.80 -0.34 -28.05
C ASP A 70 4.40 -0.46 -29.46
N ALA A 71 4.36 -1.65 -30.06
CA ALA A 71 4.83 -1.91 -31.40
C ALA A 71 4.10 -1.04 -32.45
N THR A 72 2.77 -0.93 -32.32
CA THR A 72 1.95 -0.11 -33.23
C THR A 72 2.34 1.37 -33.13
N ARG A 73 2.47 1.91 -31.91
CA ARG A 73 2.89 3.31 -31.70
C ARG A 73 4.28 3.58 -32.28
N LYS A 74 5.23 2.65 -32.06
CA LYS A 74 6.60 2.77 -32.58
C LYS A 74 6.65 2.71 -34.11
N ARG A 75 5.89 1.80 -34.73
CA ARG A 75 5.77 1.70 -36.19
C ARG A 75 5.26 3.00 -36.79
N VAL A 76 4.17 3.55 -36.24
CA VAL A 76 3.61 4.82 -36.70
C VAL A 76 4.62 5.96 -36.62
N GLN A 77 5.35 6.08 -35.50
CA GLN A 77 6.38 7.13 -35.36
C GLN A 77 7.59 6.93 -36.29
N ALA A 78 7.94 5.69 -36.60
CA ALA A 78 9.03 5.38 -37.52
C ALA A 78 8.65 5.68 -38.98
N GLU A 79 7.42 5.37 -39.38
CA GLU A 79 6.89 5.63 -40.73
C GLU A 79 6.49 7.10 -40.93
N HIS A 80 6.07 7.78 -39.87
CA HIS A 80 5.62 9.17 -39.88
C HIS A 80 6.24 9.99 -38.74
N PRO A 81 7.50 10.45 -38.87
CA PRO A 81 8.20 11.18 -37.82
C PRO A 81 7.56 12.52 -37.42
N ASP A 82 6.69 13.07 -38.27
CA ASP A 82 5.88 14.26 -37.98
C ASP A 82 4.74 13.98 -36.99
N LEU A 83 4.31 12.72 -36.86
CA LEU A 83 3.23 12.33 -35.96
C LEU A 83 3.75 12.05 -34.55
N THR A 84 3.43 12.98 -33.64
CA THR A 84 3.70 12.81 -32.20
C THR A 84 2.62 11.97 -31.52
N LEU A 85 2.94 11.32 -30.40
CA LEU A 85 1.92 10.66 -29.57
C LEU A 85 0.81 11.62 -29.19
N THR A 86 1.13 12.84 -28.79
CA THR A 86 0.12 13.86 -28.46
C THR A 86 -0.84 14.10 -29.63
N GLY A 87 -0.32 14.24 -30.85
CA GLY A 87 -1.16 14.37 -32.05
C GLY A 87 -2.08 13.17 -32.27
N LEU A 88 -1.54 11.95 -32.15
CA LEU A 88 -2.31 10.72 -32.30
C LEU A 88 -3.43 10.61 -31.25
N TYR A 89 -3.13 10.90 -29.99
CA TYR A 89 -4.10 10.81 -28.90
C TYR A 89 -5.16 11.90 -28.96
N ASN A 90 -4.83 13.11 -29.41
CA ASN A 90 -5.82 14.16 -29.62
C ASN A 90 -6.87 13.75 -30.67
N VAL A 91 -6.44 13.14 -31.78
CA VAL A 91 -7.36 12.63 -32.80
C VAL A 91 -8.12 11.41 -32.31
N LEU A 92 -7.48 10.52 -31.54
CA LEU A 92 -8.15 9.39 -30.90
C LEU A 92 -9.33 9.85 -30.01
N GLU A 93 -9.13 10.89 -29.20
CA GLU A 93 -10.19 11.43 -28.34
C GLU A 93 -11.32 12.10 -29.15
N LYS A 94 -11.02 12.78 -30.26
CA LYS A 94 -12.05 13.26 -31.20
C LYS A 94 -12.87 12.10 -31.77
N VAL A 95 -12.21 11.00 -32.15
CA VAL A 95 -12.88 9.81 -32.68
C VAL A 95 -13.76 9.15 -31.60
N LYS A 96 -13.29 9.07 -30.35
CA LYS A 96 -14.08 8.51 -29.24
C LYS A 96 -15.31 9.36 -28.90
N THR A 97 -15.18 10.67 -28.93
CA THR A 97 -16.27 11.61 -28.59
C THR A 97 -17.22 11.87 -29.76
N GLY A 98 -16.90 11.42 -30.98
CA GLY A 98 -17.67 11.70 -32.18
C GLY A 98 -17.59 13.16 -32.63
N ALA A 99 -16.53 13.87 -32.23
CA ALA A 99 -16.31 15.26 -32.66
C ALA A 99 -16.01 15.34 -34.16
N GLU A 100 -16.32 16.47 -34.78
CA GLU A 100 -16.01 16.71 -36.20
C GLU A 100 -14.50 16.66 -36.44
N LEU A 101 -14.10 15.87 -37.43
CA LEU A 101 -12.71 15.71 -37.84
C LEU A 101 -12.40 16.68 -38.99
N THR A 102 -11.36 17.49 -38.79
CA THR A 102 -10.83 18.33 -39.87
C THR A 102 -10.12 17.46 -40.93
N PRO A 103 -9.84 17.98 -42.14
CA PRO A 103 -9.04 17.25 -43.12
C PRO A 103 -7.67 16.81 -42.60
N GLN A 104 -7.07 17.61 -41.70
CA GLN A 104 -5.82 17.24 -41.03
C GLN A 104 -6.02 16.11 -40.02
N ASP A 105 -7.13 16.10 -39.28
CA ASP A 105 -7.43 15.00 -38.35
C ASP A 105 -7.69 13.69 -39.09
N GLU A 106 -8.33 13.70 -40.26
CA GLU A 106 -8.53 12.51 -41.09
C GLU A 106 -7.21 11.96 -41.67
N ASP A 107 -6.27 12.84 -42.05
CA ASP A 107 -4.93 12.44 -42.45
C ASP A 107 -4.18 11.75 -41.29
N VAL A 108 -4.18 12.37 -40.10
CA VAL A 108 -3.58 11.81 -38.89
C VAL A 108 -4.26 10.50 -38.48
N LYS A 109 -5.59 10.40 -38.61
CA LYS A 109 -6.35 9.18 -38.29
C LYS A 109 -5.93 8.01 -39.18
N THR A 110 -5.69 8.28 -40.46
CA THR A 110 -5.30 7.28 -41.45
C THR A 110 -3.83 6.88 -41.29
N ARG A 111 -2.90 7.85 -41.40
CA ARG A 111 -1.45 7.61 -41.26
C ARG A 111 -1.06 7.13 -39.86
N GLY A 112 -1.75 7.65 -38.85
CA GLY A 112 -1.52 7.33 -37.45
C GLY A 112 -2.12 6.01 -36.98
N LEU A 113 -2.83 5.28 -37.85
CA LEU A 113 -3.55 4.05 -37.50
C LEU A 113 -4.44 4.22 -36.26
N VAL A 114 -5.10 5.37 -36.12
CA VAL A 114 -5.80 5.76 -34.89
C VAL A 114 -6.93 4.79 -34.55
N LEU A 115 -7.61 4.23 -35.56
CA LEU A 115 -8.65 3.21 -35.35
C LEU A 115 -8.09 1.90 -34.78
N VAL A 116 -6.89 1.49 -35.19
CA VAL A 116 -6.22 0.30 -34.64
C VAL A 116 -5.79 0.56 -33.19
N ILE A 117 -5.23 1.75 -32.92
CA ILE A 117 -4.88 2.16 -31.56
C ILE A 117 -6.13 2.19 -30.67
N LYS A 118 -7.27 2.69 -31.18
CA LYS A 118 -8.55 2.67 -30.48
C LYS A 118 -8.98 1.25 -30.12
N ASP A 119 -8.99 0.36 -31.11
CA ASP A 119 -9.38 -1.03 -30.92
C ASP A 119 -8.49 -1.74 -29.89
N LEU A 120 -7.18 -1.51 -29.93
CA LEU A 120 -6.25 -2.03 -28.92
C LEU A 120 -6.57 -1.52 -27.50
N HIS A 121 -6.94 -0.24 -27.35
CA HIS A 121 -7.39 0.28 -26.05
C HIS A 121 -8.68 -0.37 -25.59
N ASP A 122 -9.67 -0.55 -26.47
CA ASP A 122 -10.94 -1.20 -26.13
C ASP A 122 -10.72 -2.67 -25.70
N GLN A 123 -9.81 -3.38 -26.38
CA GLN A 123 -9.40 -4.74 -26.02
C GLN A 123 -8.65 -4.78 -24.67
N ILE A 124 -7.77 -3.81 -24.42
CA ILE A 124 -7.06 -3.66 -23.13
C ILE A 124 -8.05 -3.40 -22.00
N ASP A 125 -8.99 -2.47 -22.18
CA ASP A 125 -9.99 -2.14 -21.17
C ASP A 125 -10.83 -3.35 -20.79
N THR A 126 -11.26 -4.11 -21.79
CA THR A 126 -11.98 -5.37 -21.59
C THR A 126 -11.13 -6.38 -20.82
N ALA A 127 -9.89 -6.60 -21.25
CA ALA A 127 -8.98 -7.58 -20.63
C ALA A 127 -8.57 -7.18 -19.19
N VAL A 128 -8.45 -5.89 -18.90
CA VAL A 128 -8.16 -5.38 -17.56
C VAL A 128 -9.40 -5.53 -16.67
N GLY A 129 -10.61 -5.23 -17.18
CA GLY A 129 -11.86 -5.53 -16.49
C GLY A 129 -11.97 -7.02 -16.11
N GLU A 130 -11.70 -7.92 -17.05
CA GLU A 130 -11.62 -9.38 -16.80
C GLU A 130 -10.56 -9.76 -15.75
N ALA A 131 -9.44 -9.04 -15.70
CA ALA A 131 -8.37 -9.25 -14.73
C ALA A 131 -8.78 -8.85 -13.31
N TYR A 132 -9.60 -7.79 -13.18
CA TYR A 132 -10.23 -7.40 -11.91
C TYR A 132 -11.46 -8.25 -11.55
N GLY A 133 -12.04 -8.96 -12.52
CA GLY A 133 -13.34 -9.63 -12.35
C GLY A 133 -14.51 -8.65 -12.37
N TRP A 134 -14.36 -7.52 -13.07
CA TRP A 134 -15.36 -6.47 -13.17
C TRP A 134 -16.10 -6.52 -14.52
N PRO A 135 -17.32 -5.99 -14.60
CA PRO A 135 -18.02 -5.80 -15.87
C PRO A 135 -17.21 -4.95 -16.86
N ALA A 136 -17.39 -5.19 -18.16
CA ALA A 136 -16.67 -4.47 -19.22
C ALA A 136 -17.10 -3.00 -19.36
N HIS A 137 -18.34 -2.67 -18.98
CA HIS A 137 -18.89 -1.33 -19.05
C HIS A 137 -19.17 -0.83 -17.64
N LEU A 138 -18.27 0.01 -17.13
CA LEU A 138 -18.43 0.71 -15.85
C LEU A 138 -18.35 2.22 -16.09
N SER A 139 -19.12 2.98 -15.31
CA SER A 139 -18.93 4.42 -15.22
C SER A 139 -17.61 4.74 -14.51
N ASP A 140 -17.15 5.98 -14.66
CA ASP A 140 -15.93 6.42 -13.99
C ASP A 140 -16.08 6.40 -12.46
N GLU A 141 -17.27 6.74 -11.95
CA GLU A 141 -17.61 6.65 -10.53
C GLU A 141 -17.57 5.20 -10.03
N GLU A 142 -18.17 4.26 -10.78
CA GLU A 142 -18.17 2.84 -10.41
C GLU A 142 -16.75 2.26 -10.38
N ILE A 143 -15.89 2.67 -11.31
CA ILE A 143 -14.46 2.29 -11.31
C ILE A 143 -13.79 2.77 -10.02
N LEU A 144 -13.99 4.03 -9.65
CA LEU A 144 -13.38 4.63 -8.46
C LEU A 144 -13.89 3.98 -7.17
N GLU A 145 -15.20 3.75 -7.05
CA GLU A 145 -15.80 3.06 -5.91
C GLU A 145 -15.22 1.66 -5.71
N ARG A 146 -15.12 0.88 -6.80
CA ARG A 146 -14.54 -0.46 -6.75
C ARG A 146 -13.04 -0.44 -6.42
N LEU A 147 -12.27 0.53 -6.93
CA LEU A 147 -10.86 0.70 -6.56
C LEU A 147 -10.69 1.03 -5.07
N VAL A 148 -11.55 1.86 -4.51
CA VAL A 148 -11.53 2.19 -3.07
C VAL A 148 -11.93 0.98 -2.22
N ALA A 149 -12.94 0.22 -2.62
CA ALA A 149 -13.32 -1.02 -1.95
C ALA A 149 -12.18 -2.06 -1.98
N LEU A 150 -11.57 -2.27 -3.15
CA LEU A 150 -10.42 -3.15 -3.32
C LEU A 150 -9.23 -2.69 -2.46
N ASN A 151 -9.02 -1.38 -2.33
CA ASN A 151 -7.99 -0.84 -1.46
C ASN A 151 -8.23 -1.23 0.02
N ALA A 152 -9.46 -1.16 0.51
CA ALA A 152 -9.80 -1.58 1.86
C ALA A 152 -9.60 -3.08 2.07
N GLU A 153 -9.91 -3.92 1.08
CA GLU A 153 -9.65 -5.36 1.12
C GLU A 153 -8.15 -5.66 1.19
N ARG A 154 -7.34 -5.04 0.33
CA ARG A 154 -5.87 -5.26 0.32
C ARG A 154 -5.20 -4.76 1.60
N ALA A 155 -5.68 -3.68 2.19
CA ALA A 155 -5.19 -3.23 3.49
C ALA A 155 -5.45 -4.25 4.61
N LYS A 156 -6.59 -4.96 4.58
CA LYS A 156 -6.90 -6.04 5.54
C LYS A 156 -5.99 -7.24 5.33
N GLU A 157 -5.78 -7.65 4.09
CA GLU A 157 -4.86 -8.75 3.76
C GLU A 157 -3.41 -8.44 4.18
N GLU A 158 -2.93 -7.23 3.90
CA GLU A 158 -1.60 -6.78 4.31
C GLU A 158 -1.46 -6.76 5.83
N ALA A 159 -2.51 -6.37 6.57
CA ALA A 159 -2.55 -6.44 8.03
C ALA A 159 -2.48 -7.88 8.57
N GLN A 160 -2.98 -8.85 7.81
CA GLN A 160 -2.86 -10.29 8.08
C GLN A 160 -1.50 -10.87 7.61
N GLY A 161 -0.63 -10.05 7.04
CA GLY A 161 0.69 -10.45 6.54
C GLY A 161 0.69 -10.99 5.10
N PHE A 162 -0.44 -10.92 4.40
CA PHE A 162 -0.53 -11.32 3.00
C PHE A 162 -0.30 -10.12 2.08
N VAL A 163 0.88 -10.05 1.46
CA VAL A 163 1.27 -8.98 0.53
C VAL A 163 1.26 -9.49 -0.91
N ARG A 164 0.44 -8.88 -1.76
CA ARG A 164 0.42 -9.16 -3.21
C ARG A 164 1.51 -8.36 -3.92
N TRP A 165 2.66 -8.97 -4.13
CA TRP A 165 3.80 -8.35 -4.81
C TRP A 165 3.60 -8.27 -6.33
N LEU A 166 3.79 -7.08 -6.91
CA LEU A 166 3.69 -6.85 -8.35
C LEU A 166 4.84 -7.53 -9.12
N ARG A 167 6.03 -7.53 -8.51
CA ARG A 167 7.26 -8.17 -8.98
C ARG A 167 7.90 -8.94 -7.82
N PRO A 168 7.40 -10.15 -7.51
CA PRO A 168 7.86 -10.93 -6.38
C PRO A 168 9.38 -11.09 -6.35
N ASP A 169 10.00 -11.45 -7.48
CA ASP A 169 11.45 -11.71 -7.58
C ASP A 169 12.31 -10.49 -7.23
N TYR A 170 11.84 -9.30 -7.59
CA TYR A 170 12.52 -8.04 -7.30
C TYR A 170 12.18 -7.49 -5.90
N GLN A 171 10.92 -7.59 -5.49
CA GLN A 171 10.41 -6.92 -4.29
C GLN A 171 10.66 -7.71 -3.01
N ILE A 172 10.47 -9.03 -3.03
CA ILE A 172 10.56 -9.87 -1.82
C ILE A 172 11.97 -9.79 -1.23
N SER A 173 13.00 -9.93 -2.07
CA SER A 173 14.40 -9.88 -1.61
C SER A 173 14.80 -8.55 -0.95
N ARG A 174 14.14 -7.45 -1.33
CA ARG A 174 14.46 -6.08 -0.87
C ARG A 174 13.58 -5.60 0.27
N PHE A 175 12.28 -5.93 0.24
CA PHE A 175 11.26 -5.29 1.09
C PHE A 175 10.51 -6.26 2.00
N ALA A 176 10.61 -7.58 1.80
CA ALA A 176 9.89 -8.55 2.64
C ALA A 176 10.32 -8.49 4.12
N LYS A 177 11.57 -8.12 4.41
CA LYS A 177 12.07 -7.99 5.78
C LYS A 177 11.45 -6.82 6.55
N GLU A 178 11.01 -5.76 5.85
CA GLU A 178 10.31 -4.62 6.44
C GLU A 178 8.81 -4.90 6.63
N THR A 179 8.25 -5.84 5.86
CA THR A 179 6.84 -6.27 5.95
C THR A 179 6.63 -7.48 6.87
N ALA A 180 7.70 -8.19 7.24
CA ALA A 180 7.68 -9.36 8.13
C ALA A 180 7.71 -9.01 9.63
N ALA A 181 6.91 -8.04 10.06
CA ALA A 181 6.42 -8.03 11.43
C ALA A 181 4.98 -8.59 11.39
N PRO A 182 4.79 -9.92 11.44
CA PRO A 182 3.45 -10.46 11.62
C PRO A 182 2.91 -9.89 12.93
N LYS A 183 1.79 -9.15 12.85
CA LYS A 183 0.92 -8.97 14.01
C LYS A 183 0.23 -10.32 14.23
N THR A 184 0.97 -11.27 14.79
CA THR A 184 0.41 -12.56 15.19
C THR A 184 -0.59 -12.29 16.30
N GLY A 185 -1.87 -12.45 15.99
CA GLY A 185 -2.94 -12.56 16.98
C GLY A 185 -4.13 -11.63 16.74
N ASP A 186 -4.98 -11.97 15.78
CA ASP A 186 -6.42 -11.93 16.02
C ASP A 186 -7.00 -13.18 15.37
N LEU A 187 -7.23 -14.21 16.19
CA LEU A 187 -8.17 -15.27 15.88
C LEU A 187 -9.56 -14.65 15.99
N ASP A 188 -10.33 -14.78 14.91
CA ASP A 188 -11.74 -14.43 14.85
C ASP A 188 -12.48 -15.10 16.02
N LEU A 189 -12.94 -14.28 16.96
CA LEU A 189 -14.00 -14.63 17.90
C LEU A 189 -15.13 -13.64 17.66
N GLU A 190 -16.24 -14.20 17.18
CA GLU A 190 -17.52 -13.54 17.02
C GLU A 190 -17.88 -12.71 18.27
N GLN A 191 -18.29 -11.47 17.99
CA GLN A 191 -18.94 -10.51 18.90
C GLN A 191 -18.26 -10.29 20.27
N ALA A 192 -17.45 -9.24 20.35
CA ALA A 192 -17.09 -8.61 21.62
C ALA A 192 -17.21 -7.07 21.54
N PRO A 193 -17.74 -6.41 22.60
CA PRO A 193 -17.94 -4.97 22.63
C PRO A 193 -16.61 -4.22 22.80
N ALA A 194 -16.58 -2.99 22.28
CA ALA A 194 -15.53 -1.96 22.38
C ALA A 194 -14.28 -2.33 23.21
N ARG A 195 -13.18 -2.62 22.51
CA ARG A 195 -11.83 -2.77 23.08
C ARG A 195 -11.39 -1.43 23.65
N ALA A 196 -11.38 -1.30 24.98
CA ALA A 196 -10.79 -0.16 25.67
C ALA A 196 -9.29 -0.09 25.34
N GLU A 197 -8.82 1.09 24.93
CA GLU A 197 -7.40 1.40 24.81
C GLU A 197 -6.73 1.17 26.17
N ALA A 198 -5.86 0.16 26.29
CA ALA A 198 -5.03 0.00 27.47
C ALA A 198 -3.94 1.09 27.47
N THR A 199 -4.25 2.23 28.07
CA THR A 199 -3.32 3.33 28.28
C THR A 199 -2.16 2.85 29.16
N LEU A 200 -0.93 2.82 28.62
CA LEU A 200 0.27 2.47 29.40
C LEU A 200 0.37 3.35 30.67
N PRO A 201 0.66 2.77 31.84
CA PRO A 201 0.73 3.52 33.10
C PRO A 201 1.87 4.54 33.06
N THR A 202 1.66 5.72 33.66
CA THR A 202 2.71 6.73 33.80
C THR A 202 3.60 6.39 34.99
N PHE A 203 4.93 6.49 34.84
CA PHE A 203 5.86 6.29 35.96
C PHE A 203 5.86 7.52 36.89
N PRO A 204 5.49 7.39 38.17
CA PRO A 204 5.39 8.52 39.09
C PRO A 204 6.72 9.23 39.35
N SER A 205 6.68 10.55 39.46
CA SER A 205 7.84 11.37 39.85
C SER A 205 8.13 11.29 41.35
N ASP A 206 7.11 11.03 42.17
CA ASP A 206 7.25 10.87 43.62
C ASP A 206 7.95 9.55 43.98
N ARG A 207 8.94 9.63 44.86
CA ARG A 207 9.74 8.48 45.30
C ARG A 207 8.95 7.51 46.17
N TYR A 208 7.90 7.94 46.86
CA TYR A 208 7.07 7.08 47.70
C TYR A 208 6.08 6.24 46.88
N GLU A 209 5.65 6.73 45.70
CA GLU A 209 4.70 6.04 44.82
C GLU A 209 5.38 5.08 43.83
N GLN A 210 6.68 5.27 43.57
CA GLN A 210 7.47 4.45 42.65
C GLN A 210 7.47 2.95 42.99
N PRO A 211 7.61 2.51 44.25
CA PRO A 211 7.51 1.10 44.60
C PRO A 211 6.16 0.46 44.25
N LEU A 212 5.06 1.17 44.50
CA LEU A 212 3.71 0.66 44.20
C LEU A 212 3.49 0.55 42.69
N ALA A 213 3.95 1.54 41.92
CA ALA A 213 3.84 1.51 40.46
C ALA A 213 4.66 0.37 39.84
N VAL A 214 5.86 0.12 40.36
CA VAL A 214 6.73 -0.99 39.91
C VAL A 214 6.13 -2.35 40.28
N GLU A 215 5.57 -2.49 41.48
CA GLU A 215 4.88 -3.72 41.92
C GLU A 215 3.64 -4.00 41.07
N ALA A 216 2.81 -3.00 40.81
CA ALA A 216 1.62 -3.12 39.97
C ALA A 216 1.96 -3.49 38.52
N ALA A 217 2.99 -2.86 37.94
CA ALA A 217 3.46 -3.18 36.59
C ALA A 217 4.02 -4.61 36.50
N LEU A 218 4.74 -5.05 37.54
CA LEU A 218 5.28 -6.40 37.62
C LEU A 218 4.17 -7.46 37.81
N ALA A 219 3.15 -7.16 38.60
CA ALA A 219 1.99 -8.01 38.80
C ALA A 219 1.15 -8.14 37.51
N ALA A 220 0.96 -7.03 36.79
CA ALA A 220 0.22 -7.01 35.52
C ALA A 220 0.91 -7.81 34.40
N TYR A 221 2.24 -7.83 34.36
CA TYR A 221 2.99 -8.58 33.34
C TYR A 221 2.97 -10.10 33.57
N ALA A 222 2.72 -10.55 34.80
CA ALA A 222 2.52 -11.95 35.20
C ALA A 222 3.64 -12.96 34.84
N GLN A 223 4.81 -12.48 34.38
CA GLN A 223 5.98 -13.26 33.97
C GLN A 223 7.28 -12.64 34.52
N PRO A 224 8.38 -13.41 34.68
CA PRO A 224 9.68 -12.87 35.05
C PRO A 224 10.21 -11.82 34.07
N ILE A 225 10.46 -10.60 34.55
CA ILE A 225 10.90 -9.47 33.72
C ILE A 225 12.16 -8.82 34.29
N ASP A 226 13.04 -8.34 33.43
CA ASP A 226 14.20 -7.55 33.82
C ASP A 226 13.85 -6.05 33.97
N ALA A 227 14.72 -5.30 34.64
CA ALA A 227 14.49 -3.87 34.88
C ALA A 227 14.44 -3.02 33.59
N ALA A 228 15.14 -3.43 32.53
CA ALA A 228 15.17 -2.70 31.25
C ALA A 228 13.83 -2.83 30.51
N HIS A 229 13.27 -4.03 30.52
CA HIS A 229 11.99 -4.35 29.91
C HIS A 229 10.84 -3.76 30.73
N LEU A 230 10.91 -3.82 32.07
CA LEU A 230 9.93 -3.17 32.95
C LEU A 230 9.89 -1.63 32.74
N THR A 231 11.04 -1.01 32.44
CA THR A 231 11.10 0.43 32.13
C THR A 231 10.29 0.80 30.89
N ARG A 232 10.17 -0.11 29.91
CA ARG A 232 9.42 0.10 28.66
C ARG A 232 7.90 -0.04 28.84
N LEU A 233 7.45 -0.63 29.94
CA LEU A 233 6.02 -0.78 30.26
C LEU A 233 5.39 0.52 30.80
N PHE A 234 6.20 1.54 31.09
CA PHE A 234 5.71 2.85 31.50
C PHE A 234 5.71 3.86 30.36
N LYS A 235 4.74 4.77 30.36
CA LYS A 235 4.65 5.89 29.41
C LYS A 235 5.89 6.80 29.50
N GLY A 236 6.46 7.14 28.34
CA GLY A 236 7.60 8.07 28.20
C GLY A 236 8.92 7.41 27.76
N LYS A 237 9.99 8.20 27.64
CA LYS A 237 11.30 7.72 27.18
C LYS A 237 11.93 6.78 28.22
N ALA A 238 12.40 5.62 27.78
CA ALA A 238 13.18 4.68 28.60
C ALA A 238 14.63 5.17 28.75
N THR A 239 14.87 6.09 29.68
CA THR A 239 16.21 6.63 29.96
C THR A 239 16.99 5.74 30.91
N ALA A 240 18.33 5.76 30.82
CA ALA A 240 19.22 5.03 31.72
C ALA A 240 18.99 5.37 33.20
N ALA A 241 18.68 6.64 33.51
CA ALA A 241 18.35 7.09 34.86
C ALA A 241 17.05 6.46 35.40
N ARG A 242 16.02 6.33 34.55
CA ARG A 242 14.75 5.68 34.92
C ARG A 242 14.94 4.18 35.15
N GLN A 243 15.72 3.52 34.29
CA GLN A 243 16.06 2.12 34.45
C GLN A 243 16.83 1.85 35.75
N ALA A 244 17.85 2.67 36.05
CA ALA A 244 18.60 2.57 37.30
C ALA A 244 17.70 2.76 38.53
N ARG A 245 16.73 3.68 38.44
CA ARG A 245 15.75 3.91 39.50
C ARG A 245 14.82 2.71 39.72
N ILE A 246 14.30 2.13 38.64
CA ILE A 246 13.44 0.93 38.70
C ILE A 246 14.22 -0.27 39.27
N ALA A 247 15.48 -0.44 38.88
CA ALA A 247 16.35 -1.48 39.44
C ALA A 247 16.58 -1.31 40.96
N GLN A 248 16.79 -0.07 41.42
CA GLN A 248 16.92 0.23 42.85
C GLN A 248 15.64 -0.10 43.62
N VAL A 249 14.48 0.24 43.07
CA VAL A 249 13.17 -0.06 43.65
C VAL A 249 12.91 -1.57 43.70
N LEU A 250 13.19 -2.31 42.63
CA LEU A 250 13.09 -3.78 42.61
C LEU A 250 14.00 -4.45 43.64
N THR A 251 15.22 -3.95 43.81
CA THR A 251 16.16 -4.42 44.85
C THR A 251 15.58 -4.19 46.25
N THR A 252 14.94 -3.03 46.45
CA THR A 252 14.31 -2.67 47.73
C THR A 252 13.10 -3.57 48.00
N LEU A 253 12.23 -3.77 47.02
CA LEU A 253 11.05 -4.64 47.12
C LEU A 253 11.42 -6.12 47.35
N THR A 254 12.55 -6.56 46.79
CA THR A 254 13.09 -7.90 47.05
C THR A 254 13.53 -8.05 48.51
N ARG A 255 14.21 -7.04 49.08
CA ARG A 255 14.62 -7.05 50.50
C ARG A 255 13.43 -7.12 51.46
N TYR A 256 12.32 -6.46 51.10
CA TYR A 256 11.08 -6.49 51.89
C TYR A 256 10.15 -7.66 51.54
N GLY A 257 10.59 -8.63 50.71
CA GLY A 257 9.85 -9.86 50.41
C GLY A 257 8.57 -9.66 49.60
N ARG A 258 8.43 -8.52 48.92
CA ARG A 258 7.29 -8.18 48.05
C ARG A 258 7.46 -8.72 46.63
N VAL A 259 8.71 -8.87 46.18
CA VAL A 259 9.09 -9.33 44.85
C VAL A 259 10.14 -10.44 44.98
N ILE A 260 10.13 -11.40 44.04
CA ILE A 260 11.08 -12.50 44.01
C ILE A 260 12.15 -12.18 42.95
N ALA A 261 13.42 -12.19 43.36
CA ALA A 261 14.54 -12.14 42.42
C ALA A 261 14.86 -13.56 41.93
N LEU A 262 15.02 -13.71 40.62
CA LEU A 262 15.32 -14.97 39.93
C LEU A 262 16.73 -14.91 39.33
N GLU A 263 17.28 -16.08 38.99
CA GLU A 263 18.57 -16.17 38.32
C GLU A 263 18.60 -15.40 37.00
N GLY A 264 19.73 -14.74 36.70
CA GLY A 264 19.90 -13.93 35.50
C GLY A 264 19.35 -12.50 35.59
N GLY A 265 19.09 -11.97 36.80
CA GLY A 265 18.72 -10.56 36.99
C GLY A 265 17.26 -10.23 36.65
N LYS A 266 16.39 -11.24 36.63
CA LYS A 266 14.95 -11.10 36.42
C LYS A 266 14.21 -11.04 37.76
N PHE A 267 13.06 -10.37 37.75
CA PHE A 267 12.19 -10.20 38.92
C PHE A 267 10.79 -10.72 38.59
N ALA A 268 10.10 -11.29 39.57
CA ALA A 268 8.74 -11.77 39.44
C ALA A 268 7.87 -11.28 40.61
N ALA A 269 6.63 -10.90 40.31
CA ALA A 269 5.68 -10.56 41.36
C ALA A 269 5.41 -11.78 42.24
N ARG A 270 5.34 -11.58 43.55
CA ARG A 270 4.88 -12.62 44.45
C ARG A 270 3.37 -12.78 44.22
N ARG A 271 2.96 -13.82 43.49
CA ARG A 271 1.54 -14.16 43.39
C ARG A 271 1.02 -14.41 44.80
N ALA A 272 0.02 -13.64 45.22
CA ALA A 272 -0.79 -14.01 46.36
C ALA A 272 -1.40 -15.38 46.03
N ALA A 273 -1.14 -16.36 46.90
CA ALA A 273 -1.93 -17.58 46.94
C ALA A 273 -3.35 -17.24 47.42
#